data_AF-A0A2N0NPZ0-F1
#
_entry.id   AF-A0A2N0NPZ0-F1
#
_cell.length_a   1.000
_cell.length_b   1.000
_cell.length_c   1.000
_cell.angle_alpha   90.00
_cell.angle_beta   90.00
_cell.angle_gamma   90.00
#
_symmetry.space_group_name_H-M   'P 1'
#
loop_
_entity.id
_entity.type
_entity.pdbx_description
1 polymer ?
#
loop_
_entity_poly.entity_id
_entity_poly.type
_entity_poly.pdbx_seq_one_letter_code
_entity_poly.pdbx_strand_id
1 'polypeptide(L)' 'IEHLWSELERRIRKRPKPAKNVKELERALHEEWNQIPKNTLLNLIESMPRRIEACIKNNGWPTKY' A
#
# COMPACT_ATOMS: atom_id res chain seq x y z
N ILE A 1 -6.31 0.85 2.60
CA ILE A 1 -4.93 1.17 3.03
C ILE A 1 -4.02 -0.05 2.91
N GLU A 2 -4.52 -1.28 3.16
CA GLU A 2 -3.81 -2.55 2.89
C GLU A 2 -2.98 -2.59 1.60
N HIS A 3 -3.59 -2.27 0.45
CA HIS A 3 -2.90 -2.30 -0.84
C HIS A 3 -1.65 -1.41 -0.92
N LEU A 4 -1.64 -0.29 -0.20
CA LEU A 4 -0.50 0.63 -0.13
C LEU A 4 0.59 0.08 0.78
N TRP A 5 0.21 -0.51 1.91
CA TRP A 5 1.15 -1.20 2.80
C TRP A 5 1.82 -2.39 2.12
N SER A 6 1.07 -3.21 1.39
CA SER A 6 1.63 -4.33 0.62
C SER A 6 2.61 -3.86 -0.45
N GLU A 7 2.34 -2.74 -1.12
CA GLU A 7 3.27 -2.17 -2.11
C GLU A 7 4.55 -1.64 -1.44
N LEU A 8 4.42 -0.95 -0.30
CA LEU A 8 5.58 -0.46 0.45
C LEU A 8 6.46 -1.62 0.95
N GLU A 9 5.85 -2.66 1.51
CA GLU A 9 6.56 -3.86 1.94
C GLU A 9 7.29 -4.54 0.78
N ARG A 10 6.61 -4.69 -0.37
CA ARG A 10 7.20 -5.27 -1.58
C ARG A 10 8.43 -4.46 -2.05
N ARG A 11 8.36 -3.13 -1.99
CA ARG A 11 9.48 -2.25 -2.35
C ARG A 11 10.65 -2.41 -1.39
N ILE A 12 10.39 -2.39 -0.09
CA ILE A 12 11.43 -2.59 0.94
C ILE A 12 12.13 -3.95 0.75
N ARG A 13 11.37 -5.02 0.53
CA ARG A 13 11.92 -6.37 0.28
C ARG A 13 12.74 -6.47 -1.01
N LYS A 14 12.45 -5.65 -2.02
CA LYS A 14 13.17 -5.61 -3.30
C LYS A 14 14.43 -4.75 -3.27
N ARG A 15 14.67 -3.99 -2.20
CA ARG A 15 15.86 -3.12 -2.12
C ARG A 15 17.14 -3.97 -2.19
N PRO A 16 18.13 -3.55 -3.00
CA PRO A 16 19.38 -4.30 -3.14
C PRO A 16 20.21 -4.31 -1.84
N LYS A 17 20.04 -3.30 -0.99
CA LYS A 17 20.65 -3.22 0.34
C LYS A 17 19.56 -3.39 1.40
N PRO A 18 19.45 -4.55 2.06
CA PRO A 18 18.51 -4.73 3.15
C PRO A 18 18.93 -3.89 4.36
N ALA A 19 17.95 -3.32 5.05
CA ALA A 19 18.18 -2.61 6.30
C ALA A 19 18.63 -3.59 7.40
N LYS A 20 19.70 -3.25 8.12
CA LYS A 20 20.28 -4.11 9.16
C LYS A 20 19.86 -3.74 10.57
N ASN A 21 19.22 -2.58 10.74
CA ASN A 21 18.74 -2.06 12.01
C ASN A 21 17.48 -1.21 11.81
N VAL A 22 16.80 -0.88 12.91
CA VAL A 22 15.53 -0.13 12.89
C VAL A 22 15.68 1.25 12.24
N LYS A 23 16.78 1.97 12.50
CA LYS A 23 17.02 3.30 11.91
C LYS A 23 17.19 3.25 10.39
N GLU A 24 17.89 2.23 9.90
CA GLU A 24 18.03 2.00 8.45
C GLU A 24 16.70 1.61 7.81
N LEU A 25 15.88 0.83 8.51
CA LEU A 25 14.56 0.44 8.04
C LEU A 25 13.62 1.64 7.96
N GLU A 26 13.60 2.48 9.00
CA GLU A 26 12.84 3.73 9.02
C GLU A 26 13.22 4.64 7.85
N ARG A 27 14.53 4.85 7.63
CA ARG A 27 15.01 5.63 6.48
C ARG A 27 14.58 5.00 5.15
N ALA A 28 14.72 3.68 5.00
CA ALA A 28 14.30 2.99 3.78
C ALA A 28 12.78 3.13 3.55
N LEU A 29 11.96 3.08 4.60
CA LEU A 29 10.52 3.29 4.51
C LEU A 29 10.20 4.70 3.99
N HIS A 30 10.85 5.73 4.52
CA HIS A 30 10.66 7.10 4.02
C HIS A 30 11.10 7.27 2.56
N GLU A 31 12.25 6.70 2.18
CA GLU A 31 12.75 6.76 0.80
C GLU A 31 11.80 6.05 -0.19
N GLU A 32 11.34 4.85 0.14
CA GLU A 32 10.42 4.10 -0.73
C GLU A 32 9.04 4.75 -0.78
N TRP A 33 8.55 5.26 0.35
CA TRP A 33 7.29 5.98 0.42
C TRP A 33 7.27 7.20 -0.52
N ASN A 34 8.34 7.99 -0.50
CA ASN A 34 8.46 9.16 -1.39
C ASN A 34 8.59 8.79 -2.88
N GLN A 35 8.99 7.55 -3.19
CA GLN A 35 9.06 7.02 -4.54
C GLN A 35 7.76 6.36 -5.02
N ILE A 36 6.73 6.25 -4.17
CA ILE A 36 5.43 5.75 -4.61
C ILE A 36 4.79 6.82 -5.51
N PRO A 37 4.48 6.51 -6.78
CA PRO A 37 3.87 7.47 -7.67
C PRO A 37 2.53 7.95 -7.12
N LYS A 38 2.25 9.25 -7.22
CA LYS A 38 0.93 9.83 -6.86
C LYS A 38 -0.22 9.10 -7.56
N ASN A 39 0.00 8.61 -8.78
CA ASN A 39 -1.00 7.84 -9.51
C ASN A 39 -1.45 6.57 -8.77
N THR A 40 -0.55 5.90 -8.03
CA THR A 40 -0.90 4.75 -7.20
C THR A 40 -1.87 5.14 -6.08
N LEU A 41 -1.68 6.32 -5.48
CA LEU A 41 -2.57 6.85 -4.45
C LEU A 41 -3.92 7.28 -5.06
N LEU A 42 -3.91 7.96 -6.21
CA LEU A 42 -5.11 8.37 -6.92
C LEU A 42 -5.96 7.17 -7.34
N ASN A 43 -5.36 6.15 -7.95
CA ASN A 43 -6.06 4.92 -8.32
C ASN A 43 -6.71 4.23 -7.10
N LEU A 44 -6.05 4.26 -5.94
CA LEU A 44 -6.60 3.70 -4.71
C LEU A 44 -7.84 4.48 -4.27
N ILE A 45 -7.77 5.82 -4.26
CA ILE A 45 -8.89 6.70 -3.91
C ILE A 45 -10.05 6.51 -4.89
N GLU A 46 -9.78 6.51 -6.19
CA GLU A 46 -10.77 6.29 -7.25
C GLU A 46 -11.42 4.90 -7.18
N SER A 47 -10.72 3.90 -6.61
CA SER A 47 -11.29 2.57 -6.38
C SER A 47 -12.21 2.49 -5.17
N MET A 48 -12.10 3.40 -4.19
CA MET A 48 -12.85 3.33 -2.93
C MET A 48 -14.37 3.27 -3.10
N PRO A 49 -15.01 4.07 -3.98
CA PRO A 49 -16.46 3.97 -4.19
C PRO A 49 -16.90 2.56 -4.62
N ARG A 50 -16.15 1.92 -5.53
CA ARG A 50 -16.43 0.56 -6.01
C ARG A 50 -16.27 -0.50 -4.91
N ARG A 51 -15.28 -0.33 -4.01
CA ARG A 51 -15.07 -1.22 -2.86
C ARG A 51 -16.20 -1.11 -1.85
N ILE A 52 -16.61 0.13 -1.56
CA ILE A 52 -17.74 0.41 -0.66
C ILE A 52 -19.03 -0.18 -1.23
N GLU A 53 -19.29 0.02 -2.52
CA GLU A 53 -20.46 -0.56 -3.19
C GLU A 53 -20.45 -2.10 -3.12
N ALA A 54 -19.29 -2.73 -3.35
CA ALA A 54 -19.15 -4.18 -3.22
C ALA A 54 -19.43 -4.67 -1.79
N CYS A 55 -18.97 -3.93 -0.77
CA CYS A 55 -19.21 -4.24 0.63
C CYS A 55 -20.70 -4.13 0.98
N ILE A 56 -21.37 -3.06 0.51
CA ILE A 56 -22.82 -2.87 0.68
C ILE A 56 -23.60 -4.00 0.01
N LYS A 57 -23.27 -4.34 -1.25
CA LYS A 57 -23.91 -5.47 -1.98
C LYS A 57 -23.71 -6.80 -1.27
N ASN A 58 -22.58 -6.97 -0.58
CA ASN A 58 -22.27 -8.16 0.18
C ASN A 58 -22.75 -8.10 1.64
N ASN A 59 -23.63 -7.16 2.00
CA ASN A 59 -24.14 -6.98 3.37
C ASN A 59 -23.02 -6.86 4.44
N GLY A 60 -21.90 -6.23 4.09
CA GLY A 60 -20.75 -6.08 4.98
C GLY A 60 -19.80 -7.28 5.03
N TRP A 61 -20.09 -8.39 4.34
CA TRP A 61 -19.20 -9.54 4.29
C TRP A 61 -17.95 -9.28 3.44
N PRO A 62 -16.83 -10.00 3.68
CA PRO A 62 -15.58 -9.82 2.96
C PRO A 62 -15.75 -9.83 1.45
N THR A 63 -15.12 -8.86 0.79
CA THR A 63 -15.12 -8.76 -0.68
C THR A 63 -13.74 -9.11 -1.22
N LYS A 64 -13.60 -9.23 -2.55
CA LYS A 64 -12.31 -9.49 -3.21
C LYS A 64 -11.27 -8.34 -3.08
N TYR A 65 -11.65 -7.23 -2.47
CA TYR A 65 -10.86 -5.99 -2.39
C TYR A 65 -10.25 -5.76 -1.02
#